data_AF-A0A9W6Y258-F1
#
_entry.id   AF-A0A9W6Y258-F1
#
_cell.length_a   1.000
_cell.length_b   1.000
_cell.length_c   1.000
_cell.angle_alpha   90.00
_cell.angle_beta   90.00
_cell.angle_gamma   90.00
#
_symmetry.space_group_name_H-M   'P 1'
#
loop_
_entity.id
_entity.type
_entity.pdbx_description
1 polymer ?
#
loop_
_entity_poly.entity_id
_entity_poly.type
_entity_poly.pdbx_seq_one_letter_code
_entity_poly.pdbx_strand_id
1 'polypeptide(L)'
;MCNYLTKDGIKCKLSPKKDICHIHWKYSIIDHKINEIRNLNRSIAKANIKTKNLREEVIHLKEDITFLQSALKDKDSIISSMKTEYARYIQIKQFEMKKARLSKYVHDMTDIYELKTFCRSKVHELTLSEIFGEHDDYWRHYNELRIQRNMLCHEFSSS
;
A
#
# COMPACT_ATOMS: atom_id res chain seq x y z
N MET A 1 -20.29 -9.89 75.71
CA MET A 1 -21.69 -9.55 75.39
C MET A 1 -21.71 -8.32 74.48
N CYS A 2 -22.61 -8.27 73.51
CA CYS A 2 -22.75 -7.14 72.58
C CYS A 2 -23.52 -5.98 73.26
N ASN A 3 -22.97 -4.76 73.23
CA ASN A 3 -23.59 -3.56 73.83
C ASN A 3 -24.54 -2.79 72.90
N TYR A 4 -24.75 -3.26 71.67
CA TYR A 4 -25.70 -2.63 70.74
C TYR A 4 -27.15 -2.91 71.17
N LEU A 5 -27.95 -1.84 71.19
CA LEU A 5 -29.39 -1.90 71.39
C LEU A 5 -30.10 -2.06 70.03
N THR A 6 -31.13 -2.88 69.97
CA THR A 6 -32.05 -2.93 68.83
C THR A 6 -32.83 -1.62 68.72
N LYS A 7 -33.58 -1.42 67.63
CA LYS A 7 -34.48 -0.25 67.46
C LYS A 7 -35.50 -0.11 68.60
N ASP A 8 -35.78 -1.21 69.31
CA ASP A 8 -36.70 -1.28 70.45
C ASP A 8 -35.99 -1.13 71.81
N GLY A 9 -34.71 -0.75 71.83
CA GLY A 9 -33.94 -0.56 73.07
C GLY A 9 -33.48 -1.84 73.78
N ILE A 10 -33.55 -3.00 73.11
CA ILE A 10 -33.19 -4.30 73.70
C ILE A 10 -31.73 -4.66 73.34
N LYS A 11 -30.93 -5.12 74.30
CA LYS A 11 -29.54 -5.55 74.04
C LYS A 11 -29.48 -6.72 73.04
N CYS A 12 -28.55 -6.67 72.09
CA CYS A 12 -28.37 -7.72 71.09
C CYS A 12 -28.10 -9.09 71.76
N LYS A 13 -29.02 -10.06 71.57
CA LYS A 13 -28.84 -11.43 72.07
C LYS A 13 -27.85 -12.20 71.19
N LEU A 14 -26.78 -12.71 71.80
CA LEU A 14 -25.86 -13.69 71.21
C LEU A 14 -26.47 -15.08 71.40
N SER A 15 -26.59 -15.87 70.34
CA SER A 15 -26.98 -17.28 70.49
C SER A 15 -25.81 -18.07 71.08
N PRO A 16 -26.03 -19.06 71.96
CA PRO A 16 -24.94 -19.79 72.65
C PRO A 16 -23.94 -20.51 71.73
N LYS A 17 -24.31 -20.72 70.45
CA LYS A 17 -23.51 -21.40 69.42
C LYS A 17 -22.90 -20.44 68.38
N LYS A 18 -22.98 -19.11 68.58
CA LYS A 18 -22.49 -18.12 67.61
C LYS A 18 -21.64 -17.07 68.28
N ASP A 19 -20.46 -16.85 67.73
CA ASP A 19 -19.47 -15.90 68.26
C ASP A 19 -19.82 -14.43 67.96
N ILE A 20 -20.81 -14.18 67.09
CA ILE A 20 -21.20 -12.84 66.61
C ILE A 20 -22.72 -12.69 66.65
N CYS A 21 -23.20 -11.51 67.07
CA CYS A 21 -24.63 -11.22 67.16
C CYS A 21 -25.20 -10.86 65.76
N HIS A 22 -26.50 -11.09 65.54
CA HIS A 22 -27.13 -10.93 64.22
C HIS A 22 -26.96 -9.53 63.59
N ILE A 23 -26.88 -8.48 64.42
CA ILE A 23 -26.60 -7.10 63.98
C ILE A 23 -25.19 -6.98 63.40
N HIS A 24 -24.17 -7.44 64.14
CA HIS A 24 -22.78 -7.41 63.67
C HIS A 24 -22.53 -8.31 62.45
N TRP A 25 -23.22 -9.45 62.36
CA TRP A 25 -23.18 -10.29 61.16
C TRP A 25 -23.74 -9.55 59.94
N LYS A 26 -24.87 -8.85 60.09
CA LYS A 26 -25.46 -8.03 59.02
C LYS A 26 -24.52 -6.88 58.61
N TYR A 27 -23.90 -6.18 59.57
CA TYR A 27 -22.92 -5.13 59.27
C TYR A 27 -21.67 -5.68 58.57
N SER A 28 -21.17 -6.85 58.98
CA SER A 28 -20.04 -7.50 58.32
C SER A 28 -20.33 -7.83 56.85
N ILE A 29 -21.56 -8.29 56.54
CA ILE A 29 -21.99 -8.52 55.15
C ILE A 29 -22.04 -7.20 54.37
N ILE A 30 -22.57 -6.13 54.99
CA ILE A 30 -22.64 -4.79 54.36
C ILE A 30 -21.22 -4.27 54.08
N ASP A 31 -20.31 -4.35 55.04
CA ASP A 31 -18.92 -3.92 54.88
C ASP A 31 -18.19 -4.70 53.78
N HIS A 32 -18.41 -6.02 53.70
CA HIS A 32 -17.89 -6.84 52.61
C HIS A 32 -18.41 -6.35 51.25
N LYS A 33 -19.72 -6.09 51.14
CA LYS A 33 -20.34 -5.59 49.90
C LYS A 33 -19.84 -4.21 49.51
N ILE A 34 -19.62 -3.31 50.48
CA ILE A 34 -19.01 -1.99 50.23
C ILE A 34 -17.58 -2.15 49.70
N ASN A 35 -16.78 -3.06 50.28
CA ASN A 35 -15.43 -3.33 49.80
C ASN A 35 -15.43 -3.95 48.40
N GLU A 36 -16.35 -4.85 48.12
CA GLU A 36 -16.57 -5.44 46.78
C GLU A 36 -16.91 -4.36 45.75
N ILE A 37 -17.85 -3.45 46.06
CA ILE A 37 -18.20 -2.30 45.22
C ILE A 37 -16.98 -1.40 44.97
N ARG A 38 -16.20 -1.08 46.01
CA ARG A 38 -14.97 -0.28 45.84
C ARG A 38 -13.97 -0.95 44.90
N ASN A 39 -13.79 -2.26 45.02
CA ASN A 39 -12.89 -3.01 44.15
C ASN A 39 -13.39 -3.04 42.70
N LEU A 40 -14.68 -3.28 42.49
CA LEU A 40 -15.30 -3.25 41.17
C LEU A 40 -15.16 -1.85 40.52
N ASN A 41 -15.41 -0.78 41.27
CA ASN A 41 -15.23 0.59 40.77
C ASN A 41 -13.78 0.88 40.35
N ARG A 42 -12.79 0.41 41.12
CA ARG A 42 -11.37 0.52 40.73
C ARG A 42 -11.07 -0.25 39.44
N SER A 43 -11.60 -1.45 39.29
CA SER A 43 -11.44 -2.25 38.07
C SER A 43 -12.09 -1.60 36.86
N ILE A 44 -13.30 -1.05 37.01
CA ILE A 44 -13.99 -0.28 35.96
C ILE A 44 -13.17 0.93 35.55
N ALA A 45 -12.65 1.70 36.51
CA ALA A 45 -11.81 2.86 36.21
C ALA A 45 -10.56 2.48 35.40
N LYS A 46 -9.87 1.39 35.78
CA LYS A 46 -8.72 0.87 35.03
C LYS A 46 -9.09 0.42 33.62
N ALA A 47 -10.21 -0.29 33.47
CA ALA A 47 -10.70 -0.74 32.17
C ALA A 47 -11.08 0.43 31.26
N ASN A 48 -11.68 1.49 31.81
CA ASN A 48 -12.03 2.70 31.08
C ASN A 48 -10.79 3.43 30.55
N ILE A 49 -9.74 3.56 31.36
CA ILE A 49 -8.47 4.14 30.91
C ILE A 49 -7.87 3.29 29.78
N LYS A 50 -7.80 1.96 29.95
CA LYS A 50 -7.30 1.07 28.90
C LYS A 50 -8.10 1.19 27.60
N THR A 51 -9.42 1.30 27.71
CA THR A 51 -10.32 1.44 26.55
C THR A 51 -10.10 2.77 25.85
N LYS A 52 -9.89 3.86 26.60
CA LYS A 52 -9.58 5.17 26.03
C LYS A 52 -8.27 5.13 25.25
N ASN A 53 -7.21 4.59 25.85
CA ASN A 53 -5.90 4.49 25.20
C ASN A 53 -5.95 3.64 23.93
N LEU A 54 -6.67 2.51 23.95
CA LEU A 54 -6.86 1.67 22.77
C LEU A 54 -7.63 2.40 21.65
N ARG A 55 -8.59 3.26 22.00
CA ARG A 55 -9.30 4.06 20.99
C ARG A 55 -8.37 5.09 20.34
N GLU A 56 -7.51 5.72 21.12
CA GLU A 56 -6.50 6.66 20.60
C GLU A 56 -5.50 5.95 19.68
N GLU A 57 -5.01 4.77 20.08
CA GLU A 57 -4.12 3.94 19.26
C GLU A 57 -4.79 3.52 17.93
N VAL A 58 -6.07 3.13 17.96
CA VAL A 58 -6.83 2.80 16.75
C VAL A 58 -6.99 4.02 15.82
N ILE A 59 -7.12 5.22 16.36
CA ILE A 59 -7.20 6.44 15.54
C ILE A 59 -5.86 6.66 14.83
N HIS A 60 -4.74 6.61 15.57
CA HIS A 60 -3.41 6.76 14.97
C HIS A 60 -3.11 5.70 13.91
N LEU A 61 -3.44 4.43 14.18
CA LEU A 61 -3.26 3.37 13.18
C LEU A 61 -4.08 3.61 11.90
N LYS A 62 -5.27 4.22 11.99
CA LYS A 62 -6.05 4.60 10.80
C LYS A 62 -5.41 5.73 10.01
N GLU A 63 -4.83 6.71 10.70
CA GLU A 63 -4.09 7.81 10.06
C GLU A 63 -2.86 7.26 9.31
N ASP A 64 -2.09 6.38 9.97
CA ASP A 64 -0.93 5.71 9.37
C ASP A 64 -1.31 4.89 8.13
N ILE A 65 -2.39 4.10 8.21
CA ILE A 65 -2.89 3.33 7.06
C ILE A 65 -3.25 4.26 5.90
N THR A 66 -3.93 5.37 6.18
CA THR A 66 -4.34 6.33 5.14
C THR A 66 -3.12 6.96 4.47
N PHE A 67 -2.11 7.33 5.26
CA PHE A 67 -0.85 7.85 4.74
C PHE A 67 -0.13 6.82 3.86
N LEU A 68 0.00 5.58 4.33
CA LEU A 68 0.64 4.50 3.58
C LEU A 68 -0.09 4.17 2.28
N GLN A 69 -1.43 4.22 2.27
CA GLN A 69 -2.23 4.03 1.06
C GLN A 69 -1.98 5.13 0.02
N SER A 70 -1.85 6.39 0.45
CA SER A 70 -1.49 7.48 -0.45
C SER A 70 -0.10 7.29 -1.04
N ALA A 71 0.89 6.97 -0.19
CA ALA A 71 2.26 6.73 -0.62
C ALA A 71 2.35 5.55 -1.62
N LEU A 72 1.57 4.49 -1.39
CA LEU A 72 1.51 3.35 -2.32
C LEU A 72 0.96 3.78 -3.69
N LYS A 73 -0.12 4.56 -3.71
CA LYS A 73 -0.71 5.08 -4.95
C LYS A 73 0.28 5.94 -5.75
N ASP A 74 1.06 6.77 -5.07
CA ASP A 74 2.10 7.58 -5.71
C ASP A 74 3.19 6.70 -6.32
N LYS A 75 3.60 5.64 -5.62
CA LYS A 75 4.58 4.66 -6.13
C LYS A 75 4.04 3.90 -7.34
N ASP A 76 2.78 3.47 -7.32
CA ASP A 76 2.15 2.79 -8.46
C ASP A 76 2.08 3.69 -9.70
N SER A 77 1.81 4.98 -9.51
CA SER A 77 1.84 5.98 -10.58
C SER A 77 3.23 6.11 -11.19
N ILE A 78 4.27 6.25 -10.35
CA ILE A 78 5.67 6.32 -10.81
C ILE A 78 6.07 5.06 -11.57
N ILE A 79 5.75 3.86 -11.05
CA ILE A 79 6.04 2.59 -11.71
C ILE A 79 5.36 2.51 -13.08
N SER A 80 4.11 2.98 -13.18
CA SER A 80 3.36 3.00 -14.44
C SER A 80 3.99 3.94 -15.47
N SER A 81 4.46 5.12 -15.03
CA SER A 81 5.23 6.04 -15.88
C SER A 81 6.53 5.39 -16.36
N MET A 82 7.31 4.81 -15.45
CA MET A 82 8.58 4.15 -15.78
C MET A 82 8.40 2.99 -16.76
N LYS A 83 7.33 2.19 -16.62
CA LYS A 83 7.01 1.13 -17.58
C LYS A 83 6.74 1.68 -18.98
N THR A 84 6.02 2.79 -19.06
CA THR A 84 5.73 3.47 -20.33
C THR A 84 7.00 4.01 -20.97
N GLU A 85 7.82 4.72 -20.20
CA GLU A 85 9.12 5.22 -20.65
C GLU A 85 10.05 4.10 -21.10
N TYR A 86 10.10 2.99 -20.35
CA TYR A 86 10.91 1.83 -20.71
C TYR A 86 10.44 1.19 -22.02
N ALA A 87 9.13 1.03 -22.22
CA ALA A 87 8.59 0.53 -23.47
C ALA A 87 8.97 1.43 -24.67
N ARG A 88 8.92 2.75 -24.49
CA ARG A 88 9.38 3.72 -25.51
C ARG A 88 10.88 3.59 -25.78
N TYR A 89 11.70 3.49 -24.73
CA TYR A 89 13.14 3.29 -24.84
C TYR A 89 13.48 2.03 -25.65
N ILE A 90 12.77 0.92 -25.40
CA ILE A 90 12.98 -0.33 -26.15
C ILE A 90 12.69 -0.14 -27.65
N GLN A 91 11.61 0.55 -28.01
CA GLN A 91 11.29 0.83 -29.42
C GLN A 91 12.38 1.68 -30.10
N ILE A 92 12.83 2.75 -29.44
CA ILE A 92 13.92 3.60 -29.94
C ILE A 92 15.19 2.75 -30.13
N LYS A 93 15.55 1.94 -29.12
CA LYS A 93 16.75 1.10 -29.16
C LYS A 93 16.70 0.07 -30.28
N GLN A 94 15.54 -0.56 -30.50
CA GLN A 94 15.35 -1.50 -31.60
C GLN A 94 15.54 -0.83 -32.97
N PHE A 95 15.02 0.39 -33.15
CA PHE A 95 15.27 1.16 -34.36
C PHE A 95 16.76 1.47 -34.54
N GLU A 96 17.44 1.98 -33.52
CA GLU A 96 18.88 2.30 -33.61
C GLU A 96 19.73 1.06 -33.90
N MET A 97 19.38 -0.10 -33.33
CA MET A 97 20.03 -1.38 -33.66
C MET A 97 19.82 -1.78 -35.13
N LYS A 98 18.59 -1.69 -35.64
CA LYS A 98 18.29 -1.96 -37.06
C LYS A 98 19.02 -0.99 -37.99
N LYS A 99 19.03 0.30 -37.65
CA LYS A 99 19.75 1.35 -38.37
C LYS A 99 21.26 1.08 -38.42
N ALA A 100 21.87 0.70 -37.30
CA ALA A 100 23.29 0.35 -37.22
C ALA A 100 23.65 -0.93 -38.01
N ARG A 101 22.71 -1.87 -38.14
CA ARG A 101 22.90 -3.03 -39.02
C ARG A 101 22.81 -2.61 -40.49
N LEU A 102 21.88 -1.74 -40.85
CA LEU A 102 21.69 -1.25 -42.21
C LEU A 102 22.88 -0.39 -42.70
N SER A 103 23.49 0.40 -41.81
CA SER A 103 24.65 1.24 -42.13
C SER A 103 25.92 0.47 -42.51
N LYS A 104 25.91 -0.87 -42.42
CA LYS A 104 26.98 -1.72 -42.95
C LYS A 104 26.90 -1.90 -44.47
N TYR A 105 25.74 -1.58 -45.06
CA TYR A 105 25.43 -1.83 -46.46
C TYR A 105 25.10 -0.56 -47.24
N VAL A 106 24.48 0.42 -46.57
CA VAL A 106 24.16 1.73 -47.14
C VAL A 106 25.24 2.73 -46.73
N HIS A 107 25.79 3.45 -47.70
CA HIS A 107 26.93 4.33 -47.48
C HIS A 107 26.54 5.59 -46.69
N ASP A 108 25.48 6.27 -47.11
CA ASP A 108 24.93 7.42 -46.41
C ASP A 108 23.54 7.13 -45.84
N MET A 109 23.47 6.95 -44.52
CA MET A 109 22.21 6.75 -43.78
C MET A 109 21.31 7.99 -43.71
N THR A 110 21.78 9.13 -44.21
CA THR A 110 21.00 10.37 -44.35
C THR A 110 20.44 10.54 -45.76
N ASP A 111 20.99 9.85 -46.76
CA ASP A 111 20.44 9.82 -48.11
C ASP A 111 19.21 8.90 -48.18
N ILE A 112 18.04 9.53 -48.22
CA ILE A 112 16.74 8.85 -48.35
C ILE A 112 16.61 8.10 -49.68
N TYR A 113 17.22 8.58 -50.77
CA TYR A 113 17.15 7.93 -52.08
C TYR A 113 18.00 6.66 -52.11
N GLU A 114 19.21 6.71 -51.55
CA GLU A 114 20.07 5.52 -51.41
C GLU A 114 19.37 4.45 -50.56
N LEU A 115 18.89 4.84 -49.37
CA LEU A 115 18.14 3.96 -48.47
C LEU A 115 16.91 3.34 -49.13
N LYS A 116 16.11 4.16 -49.84
CA LYS A 116 14.92 3.69 -50.54
C LYS A 116 15.26 2.72 -51.65
N THR A 117 16.33 2.98 -52.40
CA THR A 117 16.80 2.11 -53.48
C THR A 117 17.27 0.77 -52.91
N PHE A 118 18.08 0.81 -51.84
CA PHE A 118 18.55 -0.38 -51.15
C PHE A 118 17.38 -1.23 -50.62
N CYS A 119 16.45 -0.63 -49.87
CA CYS A 119 15.32 -1.32 -49.27
C CYS A 119 14.30 -1.87 -50.28
N ARG A 120 14.30 -1.38 -51.53
CA ARG A 120 13.43 -1.89 -52.61
C ARG A 120 14.11 -2.87 -53.55
N SER A 121 15.42 -3.04 -53.41
CA SER A 121 16.20 -3.93 -54.27
C SER A 121 15.96 -5.38 -53.89
N LYS A 122 15.52 -6.18 -54.86
CA LYS A 122 15.35 -7.63 -54.69
C LYS A 122 16.67 -8.36 -54.40
N VAL A 123 17.80 -7.80 -54.84
CA VAL A 123 19.13 -8.37 -54.57
C VAL A 123 19.47 -8.34 -53.06
N HIS A 124 18.85 -7.42 -52.30
CA HIS A 124 19.11 -7.26 -50.86
C HIS A 124 18.03 -7.90 -49.97
N GLU A 125 17.09 -8.65 -50.53
CA GLU A 125 15.94 -9.20 -49.81
C GLU A 125 16.34 -10.10 -48.63
N LEU A 126 17.37 -10.95 -48.80
CA LEU A 126 17.89 -11.81 -47.72
C LEU A 126 18.47 -10.97 -46.57
N THR A 127 19.33 -10.00 -46.89
CA THR A 127 19.93 -9.09 -45.90
C THR A 127 18.86 -8.28 -45.15
N LEU A 128 17.85 -7.79 -45.86
CA LEU A 128 16.74 -7.05 -45.27
C LEU A 128 15.89 -7.93 -44.35
N SER A 129 15.61 -9.18 -44.76
CA SER A 129 14.91 -10.18 -43.94
C SER A 129 15.66 -10.46 -42.63
N GLU A 130 16.99 -10.57 -42.68
CA GLU A 130 17.81 -10.77 -41.48
C GLU A 130 17.81 -9.56 -40.53
N ILE A 131 17.68 -8.34 -41.05
CA ILE A 131 17.69 -7.11 -40.26
C ILE A 131 16.31 -6.81 -39.67
N PHE A 132 15.26 -6.95 -40.49
CA PHE A 132 13.92 -6.47 -40.16
C PHE A 132 12.95 -7.58 -39.78
N GLY A 133 13.20 -8.83 -40.20
CA GLY A 133 12.20 -9.90 -40.29
C GLY A 133 11.56 -9.93 -41.68
N GLU A 134 10.70 -10.90 -41.97
CA GLU A 134 10.00 -10.98 -43.26
C GLU A 134 8.96 -9.85 -43.40
N HIS A 135 9.07 -9.07 -44.48
CA HIS A 135 8.14 -7.99 -44.80
C HIS A 135 7.94 -7.84 -46.31
N ASP A 136 6.72 -7.48 -46.72
CA ASP A 136 6.39 -7.25 -48.14
C ASP A 136 7.01 -5.95 -48.69
N ASP A 137 7.18 -4.93 -47.85
CA ASP A 137 7.79 -3.65 -48.20
C ASP A 137 8.73 -3.17 -47.08
N TYR A 138 10.01 -3.50 -47.22
CA TYR A 138 11.06 -3.12 -46.28
C TYR A 138 11.25 -1.60 -46.19
N TRP A 139 11.05 -0.86 -47.28
CA TRP A 139 11.18 0.60 -47.26
C TRP A 139 10.07 1.22 -46.42
N ARG A 140 8.82 0.78 -46.64
CA ARG A 140 7.70 1.22 -45.83
C ARG A 140 7.91 0.89 -44.35
N HIS A 141 8.31 -0.34 -44.04
CA HIS A 141 8.57 -0.77 -42.66
C HIS A 141 9.67 0.08 -42.00
N TYR A 142 10.80 0.31 -42.68
CA TYR A 142 11.87 1.17 -42.17
C TYR A 142 11.38 2.60 -41.91
N ASN A 143 10.62 3.17 -42.84
CA ASN A 143 10.13 4.54 -42.70
C ASN A 143 9.11 4.68 -41.57
N GLU A 144 8.25 3.68 -41.36
CA GLU A 144 7.32 3.62 -40.22
C GLU A 144 8.09 3.59 -38.89
N LEU A 145 9.11 2.74 -38.77
CA LEU A 145 9.96 2.71 -37.57
C LEU A 145 10.68 4.04 -37.32
N ARG A 146 11.19 4.68 -38.38
CA ARG A 146 11.85 5.99 -38.29
C ARG A 146 10.90 7.07 -37.79
N ILE A 147 9.68 7.12 -38.33
CA ILE A 147 8.64 8.07 -37.92
C ILE A 147 8.25 7.82 -36.45
N GLN A 148 8.00 6.57 -36.07
CA GLN A 148 7.68 6.19 -34.69
C GLN A 148 8.78 6.61 -33.73
N ARG A 149 10.05 6.29 -34.04
CA ARG A 149 11.20 6.72 -33.23
C ARG A 149 11.25 8.24 -33.09
N ASN A 150 11.06 8.99 -34.18
CA ASN A 150 11.08 10.45 -34.13
C ASN A 150 9.94 11.00 -33.26
N MET A 151 8.72 10.48 -33.39
CA MET A 151 7.61 10.85 -32.51
C MET A 151 7.97 10.63 -31.04
N LEU A 152 8.48 9.44 -30.70
CA LEU A 152 8.87 9.09 -29.34
C LEU A 152 10.00 9.97 -28.77
N CYS A 153 10.93 10.43 -29.61
CA CYS A 153 12.00 11.34 -29.19
C CYS A 153 11.52 12.78 -28.99
N HIS A 154 10.47 13.21 -29.71
CA HIS A 154 10.01 14.61 -29.71
C HIS A 154 8.79 14.87 -28.82
N GLU A 155 8.09 13.85 -28.31
CA GLU A 155 7.04 14.01 -27.30
C GLU A 155 7.54 14.69 -26.00
N PHE A 156 8.84 14.64 -25.69
CA PHE A 156 9.45 15.34 -24.56
C PHE A 156 9.59 16.85 -24.74
N SER A 157 9.39 17.38 -25.94
CA SER A 157 9.57 18.81 -26.23
C SER A 157 8.31 19.65 -25.98
N SER A 158 7.21 19.03 -25.55
CA SER A 158 5.90 19.68 -25.42
C SER A 158 5.25 19.55 -24.03
N SER A 159 6.01 19.10 -23.03
CA SER A 159 5.56 18.97 -21.63
C SER A 159 6.19 20.05 -20.75
#